data_AF-A0A965CG80-F1
#
_entry.id   AF-A0A965CG80-F1
#
_cell.length_a   1.000
_cell.length_b   1.000
_cell.length_c   1.000
_cell.angle_alpha   90.00
_cell.angle_beta   90.00
_cell.angle_gamma   90.00
#
_symmetry.space_group_name_H-M   'P 1'
#
loop_
_entity.id
_entity.type
_entity.pdbx_description
1 polymer ?
#
loop_
_entity_poly.entity_id
_entity_poly.type
_entity_poly.pdbx_seq_one_letter_code
_entity_poly.pdbx_strand_id
1 'polypeptide(L)'
;MTDYYGDYGVAEAGALRRRQRASLANQAAAFQGQKRGKRRLEDVSRVYSEGYQPLASSFGQRGLGGPSVKSGIRRSGLSRYAEKFQRDLGTETQAIQDDLNNIAMQEADAQAELEDYIAQLRLQKAQQIMATAASLQQYASY
;
A
#
# COMPACT_ATOMS: atom_id res chain seq x y z
N MET A 1 30.04 21.91 30.21
CA MET A 1 30.39 20.55 29.71
C MET A 1 29.11 19.71 29.62
N THR A 2 28.05 20.25 29.01
CA THR A 2 26.66 19.78 29.23
C THR A 2 25.93 19.43 27.92
N ASP A 3 26.53 19.69 26.76
CA ASP A 3 25.84 19.58 25.46
C ASP A 3 25.97 18.20 24.78
N TYR A 4 26.88 17.34 25.23
CA TYR A 4 27.22 16.10 24.50
C TYR A 4 26.16 14.99 24.57
N TYR A 5 25.28 14.99 25.59
CA TYR A 5 24.21 13.99 25.71
C TYR A 5 22.87 14.45 25.15
N GLY A 6 22.68 15.76 24.98
CA GLY A 6 21.47 16.34 24.37
C GLY A 6 21.35 15.98 22.89
N ASP A 7 22.49 15.88 22.19
CA ASP A 7 22.54 15.61 20.75
C ASP A 7 21.94 14.25 20.36
N TYR A 8 22.26 13.18 21.08
CA TYR A 8 21.70 11.84 20.81
C TYR A 8 20.18 11.77 21.00
N GLY A 9 19.64 12.44 22.02
CA GLY A 9 18.19 12.49 22.24
C GLY A 9 17.47 13.29 21.15
N VAL A 10 18.07 14.38 20.69
CA VAL A 10 17.57 15.18 19.58
C VAL A 10 17.65 14.42 18.25
N ALA A 11 18.72 13.64 18.03
CA ALA A 11 18.90 12.78 16.87
C ALA A 11 17.87 11.64 16.82
N GLU A 12 17.63 10.95 17.93
CA GLU A 12 16.59 9.90 18.06
C GLU A 12 15.20 10.50 17.81
N ALA A 13 14.86 11.60 18.49
CA ALA A 13 13.58 12.29 18.30
C ALA A 13 13.42 12.86 16.88
N GLY A 14 14.50 13.27 16.24
CA GLY A 14 14.52 13.67 14.83
C GLY A 14 14.19 12.52 13.89
N ALA A 15 14.84 11.37 14.08
CA ALA A 15 14.60 10.17 13.28
C ALA A 15 13.16 9.66 13.45
N LEU A 16 12.66 9.58 14.68
CA LEU A 16 11.28 9.20 14.99
C LEU A 16 10.26 10.12 14.30
N ARG A 17 10.46 11.45 14.36
CA ARG A 17 9.58 12.42 13.71
C ARG A 17 9.60 12.29 12.19
N ARG A 18 10.77 12.07 11.58
CA ARG A 18 10.89 11.83 10.13
C ARG A 18 10.13 10.57 9.73
N ARG A 19 10.31 9.46 10.46
CA ARG A 19 9.56 8.22 10.22
C ARG A 19 8.07 8.42 10.37
N GLN A 20 7.61 9.10 11.42
CA GLN A 20 6.19 9.33 11.63
C GLN A 20 5.57 10.12 10.47
N ARG A 21 6.27 11.15 9.95
CA ARG A 21 5.82 11.89 8.77
C ARG A 21 5.77 11.01 7.52
N ALA A 22 6.78 10.18 7.30
CA ALA A 22 6.82 9.26 6.16
C ALA A 22 5.69 8.21 6.24
N SER A 23 5.47 7.60 7.40
CA SER A 23 4.38 6.66 7.68
C SER A 23 3.00 7.30 7.42
N LEU A 24 2.75 8.52 7.92
CA LEU A 24 1.51 9.24 7.63
C LEU A 24 1.32 9.51 6.14
N ALA A 25 2.39 9.86 5.41
CA ALA A 25 2.34 10.05 3.97
C ALA A 25 2.03 8.73 3.23
N ASN A 26 2.63 7.62 3.64
CA ASN A 26 2.38 6.30 3.08
C ASN A 26 0.94 5.85 3.34
N GLN A 27 0.42 6.05 4.55
CA GLN A 27 -0.98 5.75 4.88
C GLN A 27 -1.95 6.61 4.07
N ALA A 28 -1.66 7.89 3.88
CA ALA A 28 -2.45 8.77 3.04
C ALA A 28 -2.41 8.31 1.56
N ALA A 29 -1.24 7.90 1.07
CA ALA A 29 -1.08 7.33 -0.26
C ALA A 29 -1.88 6.03 -0.43
N ALA A 30 -1.82 5.11 0.56
CA ALA A 30 -2.60 3.87 0.59
C ALA A 30 -4.10 4.15 0.51
N PHE A 31 -4.59 5.06 1.35
CA PHE A 31 -6.00 5.44 1.35
C PHE A 31 -6.46 6.04 0.01
N GLN A 32 -5.62 6.87 -0.62
CA GLN A 32 -5.89 7.39 -1.95
C GLN A 32 -5.83 6.31 -3.03
N GLY A 33 -4.91 5.35 -2.91
CA GLY A 33 -4.82 4.16 -3.75
C GLY A 33 -6.10 3.34 -3.67
N GLN A 34 -6.58 3.02 -2.46
CA GLN A 34 -7.86 2.34 -2.24
C GLN A 34 -9.03 3.07 -2.89
N LYS A 35 -9.11 4.41 -2.75
CA LYS A 35 -10.15 5.22 -3.41
C LYS A 35 -10.07 5.17 -4.93
N ARG A 36 -8.87 5.13 -5.50
CA ARG A 36 -8.68 4.97 -6.95
C ARG A 36 -9.11 3.59 -7.40
N GLY A 37 -8.71 2.56 -6.67
CA GLY A 37 -9.11 1.17 -6.91
C GLY A 37 -10.62 0.98 -6.89
N LYS A 38 -11.31 1.49 -5.85
CA LYS A 38 -12.77 1.44 -5.77
C LYS A 38 -13.45 2.10 -6.97
N ARG A 39 -12.96 3.27 -7.41
CA ARG A 39 -13.47 3.94 -8.60
C ARG A 39 -13.25 3.11 -9.86
N ARG A 40 -12.10 2.45 -10.02
CA ARG A 40 -11.87 1.53 -11.15
C ARG A 40 -12.86 0.36 -11.16
N LEU A 41 -13.12 -0.25 -9.99
CA LEU A 41 -14.13 -1.32 -9.88
C LEU A 41 -15.53 -0.83 -10.26
N GLU A 42 -15.91 0.37 -9.80
CA GLU A 42 -17.18 1.01 -10.18
C GLU A 42 -17.24 1.29 -11.68
N ASP A 43 -16.17 1.81 -12.26
CA ASP A 43 -16.08 2.10 -13.69
C ASP A 43 -16.19 0.82 -14.53
N VAL A 44 -15.52 -0.27 -14.14
CA VAL A 44 -15.65 -1.59 -14.76
C VAL A 44 -17.11 -2.04 -14.71
N SER A 45 -17.72 -2.04 -13.51
CA SER A 45 -19.13 -2.41 -13.35
C SER A 45 -20.07 -1.59 -14.23
N ARG A 46 -19.86 -0.27 -14.31
CA ARG A 46 -20.64 0.63 -15.15
C ARG A 46 -20.50 0.30 -16.63
N VAL A 47 -19.27 0.18 -17.13
CA VAL A 47 -19.00 -0.14 -18.55
C VAL A 47 -19.64 -1.46 -18.95
N TYR A 48 -19.59 -2.47 -18.07
CA TYR A 48 -20.23 -3.76 -18.33
C TYR A 48 -21.75 -3.72 -18.24
N SER A 49 -22.31 -2.90 -17.36
CA SER A 49 -23.76 -2.72 -17.26
C SER A 49 -24.31 -1.99 -18.48
N GLU A 50 -23.66 -0.91 -18.90
CA GLU A 50 -24.04 -0.12 -20.07
C GLU A 50 -23.83 -0.88 -21.38
N GLY A 51 -22.78 -1.71 -21.47
CA GLY A 51 -22.49 -2.52 -22.65
C GLY A 51 -23.37 -3.77 -22.81
N TYR A 52 -24.02 -4.24 -21.74
CA TYR A 52 -24.87 -5.43 -21.80
C TYR A 52 -26.12 -5.22 -22.67
N GLN A 53 -26.81 -4.10 -22.49
CA GLN A 53 -28.04 -3.76 -23.21
C GLN A 53 -27.87 -3.77 -24.75
N PRO A 54 -26.89 -3.06 -25.33
CA PRO A 54 -26.67 -3.07 -26.77
C PRO A 54 -26.20 -4.44 -27.27
N LEU A 55 -25.39 -5.17 -26.50
CA LEU A 55 -24.97 -6.53 -26.85
C LEU A 55 -26.18 -7.47 -26.94
N ALA A 56 -27.05 -7.47 -25.93
CA ALA A 56 -28.27 -8.27 -25.92
C ALA A 56 -29.23 -7.88 -27.07
N SER A 57 -29.38 -6.57 -27.31
CA SER A 57 -30.19 -6.03 -28.41
C SER A 57 -29.68 -6.48 -29.78
N SER A 58 -28.34 -6.50 -29.98
CA SER A 58 -27.73 -6.94 -31.24
C SER A 58 -28.06 -8.40 -31.58
N PHE A 59 -28.15 -9.28 -30.57
CA PHE A 59 -28.62 -10.65 -30.78
C PHE A 59 -30.11 -10.70 -31.12
N GLY A 60 -30.93 -9.84 -30.53
CA GLY A 60 -32.34 -9.67 -30.88
C GLY A 60 -32.54 -9.27 -32.34
N GLN A 61 -31.82 -8.22 -32.79
CA GLN A 61 -31.87 -7.73 -34.17
C GLN A 61 -31.45 -8.78 -35.20
N ARG A 62 -30.49 -9.65 -34.85
CA ARG A 62 -30.03 -10.76 -35.69
C ARG A 62 -30.97 -11.98 -35.68
N GLY A 63 -32.14 -11.88 -35.03
CA GLY A 63 -33.09 -12.99 -34.89
C GLY A 63 -32.62 -14.08 -33.94
N LEU A 64 -31.54 -13.86 -33.18
CA LEU A 64 -30.95 -14.82 -32.23
C LEU A 64 -31.52 -14.64 -30.80
N GLY A 65 -32.53 -13.78 -30.61
CA GLY A 65 -33.00 -13.34 -29.30
C GLY A 65 -34.50 -13.41 -29.01
N GLY A 66 -35.33 -13.96 -29.92
CA GLY A 66 -36.79 -14.02 -29.75
C GLY A 66 -37.28 -15.06 -28.73
N PRO A 67 -38.54 -14.96 -28.24
CA PRO A 67 -39.13 -15.87 -27.25
C PRO A 67 -39.08 -17.36 -27.63
N SER A 68 -39.14 -17.66 -28.92
CA SER A 68 -39.08 -19.03 -29.46
C SER A 68 -37.67 -19.45 -29.91
N VAL A 69 -36.64 -18.60 -29.75
CA VAL A 69 -35.30 -18.83 -30.31
C VAL A 69 -34.28 -19.16 -29.20
N LYS A 70 -33.94 -20.44 -29.07
CA LYS A 70 -32.83 -20.92 -28.22
C LYS A 70 -31.50 -20.81 -28.98
N SER A 71 -30.96 -19.60 -29.09
CA SER A 71 -29.66 -19.40 -29.76
C SER A 71 -28.49 -19.75 -28.83
N GLY A 72 -27.76 -20.82 -29.18
CA GLY A 72 -26.47 -21.14 -28.54
C GLY A 72 -25.43 -20.04 -28.71
N ILE A 73 -25.49 -19.29 -29.82
CA ILE A 73 -24.57 -18.16 -30.10
C ILE A 73 -24.83 -17.01 -29.13
N ARG A 74 -26.09 -16.64 -28.89
CA ARG A 74 -26.45 -15.62 -27.89
C ARG A 74 -25.99 -16.05 -26.49
N ARG A 75 -26.30 -17.29 -26.10
CA ARG A 75 -25.90 -17.83 -24.79
C ARG A 75 -24.38 -17.82 -24.61
N SER A 76 -23.63 -18.29 -25.61
CA SER A 76 -22.17 -18.30 -25.60
C SER A 76 -21.58 -16.89 -25.55
N GLY A 77 -22.12 -15.96 -26.36
CA GLY A 77 -21.68 -14.57 -26.37
C GLY A 77 -21.89 -13.86 -25.03
N LEU A 78 -23.06 -14.03 -24.42
CA LEU A 78 -23.35 -13.49 -23.09
C LEU A 78 -22.53 -14.17 -21.98
N SER A 79 -22.28 -15.47 -22.08
CA SER A 79 -21.38 -16.19 -21.15
C SER A 79 -19.97 -15.61 -21.19
N ARG A 80 -19.41 -15.46 -22.40
CA ARG A 80 -18.07 -14.87 -22.59
C ARG A 80 -18.00 -13.44 -22.07
N TYR A 81 -19.08 -12.67 -22.24
CA TYR A 81 -19.17 -11.31 -21.72
C TYR A 81 -19.11 -11.30 -20.19
N ALA A 82 -19.90 -12.17 -19.53
CA ALA A 82 -19.88 -12.32 -18.08
C ALA A 82 -18.54 -12.84 -17.55
N GLU A 83 -17.93 -13.82 -18.24
CA GLU A 83 -16.59 -14.33 -17.91
C GLU A 83 -15.52 -13.24 -18.02
N LYS A 84 -15.62 -12.36 -19.02
CA LYS A 84 -14.70 -11.22 -19.15
C LYS A 84 -14.91 -10.21 -18.02
N PHE A 85 -16.16 -9.88 -17.70
CA PHE A 85 -16.50 -9.02 -16.57
C PHE A 85 -15.91 -9.52 -15.25
N GLN A 86 -16.09 -10.81 -14.95
CA GLN A 86 -15.55 -11.42 -13.73
C GLN A 86 -14.01 -11.40 -13.70
N ARG A 87 -13.35 -11.65 -14.84
CA ARG A 87 -11.89 -11.56 -14.93
C ARG A 87 -11.38 -10.15 -14.72
N ASP A 88 -12.03 -9.15 -15.33
CA ASP A 88 -11.64 -7.76 -15.19
C ASP A 88 -11.82 -7.28 -13.74
N LEU A 89 -12.94 -7.64 -13.10
CA LEU A 89 -13.15 -7.39 -11.66
C LEU A 89 -12.10 -8.08 -10.79
N GLY A 90 -11.79 -9.34 -11.08
CA GLY A 90 -10.77 -10.09 -10.35
C GLY A 90 -9.39 -9.47 -10.49
N THR A 91 -9.03 -9.03 -11.69
CA THR A 91 -7.75 -8.36 -11.99
C THR A 91 -7.62 -7.04 -11.22
N GLU A 92 -8.65 -6.20 -11.24
CA GLU A 92 -8.63 -4.93 -10.48
C GLU A 92 -8.65 -5.17 -8.97
N THR A 93 -9.38 -6.18 -8.48
CA THR A 93 -9.37 -6.53 -7.05
C THR A 93 -7.98 -7.00 -6.61
N GLN A 94 -7.33 -7.82 -7.42
CA GLN A 94 -5.97 -8.29 -7.16
C GLN A 94 -4.98 -7.12 -7.17
N ALA A 95 -5.08 -6.21 -8.14
CA ALA A 95 -4.23 -5.03 -8.22
C ALA A 95 -4.34 -4.15 -6.95
N ILE A 96 -5.55 -3.97 -6.43
CA ILE A 96 -5.76 -3.25 -5.16
C ILE A 96 -5.08 -3.97 -3.99
N GLN A 97 -5.21 -5.30 -3.93
CA GLN A 97 -4.58 -6.08 -2.86
C GLN A 97 -3.05 -6.03 -2.94
N ASP A 98 -2.50 -6.13 -4.14
CA ASP A 98 -1.06 -6.06 -4.38
C ASP A 98 -0.52 -4.68 -4.00
N ASP A 99 -1.22 -3.59 -4.35
CA ASP A 99 -0.87 -2.24 -3.92
C ASP A 99 -0.83 -2.10 -2.39
N LEU A 100 -1.80 -2.68 -1.68
CA LEU A 100 -1.84 -2.67 -0.22
C LEU A 100 -0.70 -3.48 0.40
N ASN A 101 -0.42 -4.65 -0.16
CA ASN A 101 0.68 -5.50 0.30
C ASN A 101 2.02 -4.80 0.09
N ASN A 102 2.24 -4.15 -1.06
CA ASN A 102 3.45 -3.40 -1.36
C ASN A 102 3.68 -2.26 -0.37
N ILE A 103 2.64 -1.50 -0.02
CA ILE A 103 2.76 -0.42 0.97
C ILE A 103 3.05 -0.99 2.36
N ALA A 104 2.39 -2.08 2.75
CA ALA A 104 2.65 -2.74 4.02
C ALA A 104 4.09 -3.25 4.13
N MET A 105 4.65 -3.81 3.05
CA MET A 105 6.05 -4.22 2.99
C MET A 105 7.00 -3.04 3.12
N GLN A 106 6.76 -1.95 2.37
CA GLN A 106 7.58 -0.74 2.46
C GLN A 106 7.56 -0.13 3.87
N GLU A 107 6.42 -0.18 4.56
CA GLU A 107 6.31 0.34 5.92
C GLU A 107 7.00 -0.58 6.94
N ALA A 108 6.98 -1.90 6.73
CA ALA A 108 7.72 -2.86 7.54
C ALA A 108 9.25 -2.69 7.38
N ASP A 109 9.74 -2.58 6.14
CA ASP A 109 11.16 -2.38 5.86
C ASP A 109 11.67 -1.06 6.47
N ALA A 110 10.93 0.04 6.26
CA ALA A 110 11.27 1.34 6.83
C ALA A 110 11.23 1.34 8.37
N GLN A 111 10.38 0.50 8.97
CA GLN A 111 10.33 0.35 10.42
C GLN A 111 11.55 -0.39 10.96
N ALA A 112 11.98 -1.47 10.28
CA ALA A 112 13.18 -2.21 10.64
C ALA A 112 14.45 -1.32 10.56
N GLU A 113 14.58 -0.55 9.47
CA GLU A 113 15.71 0.38 9.30
C GLU A 113 15.80 1.43 10.43
N LEU A 114 14.64 1.94 10.87
CA LEU A 114 14.59 2.88 12.00
C LEU A 114 15.03 2.22 13.31
N GLU A 115 14.58 0.99 13.57
CA GLU A 115 14.91 0.26 14.79
C GLU A 115 16.42 -0.02 14.86
N ASP A 116 17.02 -0.45 13.76
CA ASP A 116 18.46 -0.65 13.64
C ASP A 116 19.24 0.65 13.87
N TYR A 117 18.80 1.75 13.25
CA TYR A 117 19.42 3.06 13.44
C TYR A 117 19.38 3.51 14.91
N ILE A 118 18.23 3.34 15.58
CA ILE A 118 18.08 3.71 17.00
C ILE A 118 18.95 2.80 17.88
N ALA A 119 19.03 1.50 17.59
CA ALA A 119 19.88 0.57 18.33
C ALA A 119 21.36 0.95 18.23
N GLN A 120 21.84 1.29 17.02
CA GLN A 120 23.21 1.78 16.80
C GLN A 120 23.48 3.09 17.54
N LEU A 121 22.54 4.03 17.48
CA LEU A 121 22.64 5.31 18.18
C LEU A 121 22.77 5.11 19.70
N ARG A 122 22.00 4.18 20.26
CA ARG A 122 22.05 3.84 21.69
C ARG A 122 23.38 3.18 22.08
N LEU A 123 23.92 2.31 21.23
CA LEU A 123 25.23 1.69 21.45
C LEU A 123 26.35 2.74 21.44
N GLN A 124 26.36 3.63 20.45
CA GLN A 124 27.33 4.72 20.37
C GLN A 124 27.28 5.63 21.60
N LYS A 125 26.08 6.00 22.03
CA LYS A 125 25.88 6.76 23.27
C LYS A 125 26.46 6.03 24.48
N ALA A 126 26.21 4.73 24.63
CA ALA A 126 26.72 3.95 25.75
C ALA A 126 28.27 3.89 25.78
N GLN A 127 28.90 3.66 24.62
CA GLN A 127 30.37 3.66 24.50
C GLN A 127 30.97 5.03 24.90
N GLN A 128 30.34 6.12 24.46
CA GLN A 128 30.79 7.46 24.81
C GLN A 128 30.60 7.78 26.30
N ILE A 129 29.51 7.31 26.91
CA ILE A 129 29.31 7.40 28.38
C ILE A 129 30.47 6.71 29.10
N MET A 130 30.82 5.48 28.71
CA MET A 130 31.89 4.75 29.35
C MET A 130 33.26 5.42 29.19
N ALA A 131 33.58 5.89 27.98
CA ALA A 131 34.83 6.61 27.72
C ALA A 131 34.95 7.90 28.55
N THR A 132 33.85 8.65 28.67
CA THR A 132 33.80 9.89 29.46
C THR A 132 33.85 9.62 30.95
N ALA A 133 33.20 8.56 31.43
CA ALA A 133 33.26 8.16 32.83
C ALA A 133 34.68 7.73 33.24
N ALA A 134 35.37 6.98 32.38
CA ALA A 134 36.75 6.57 32.60
C ALA A 134 37.71 7.78 32.68
N SER A 135 37.55 8.76 31.78
CA SER A 135 38.38 9.98 31.83
C SER A 135 38.10 10.81 33.08
N LEU A 136 36.84 10.97 33.48
CA LEU A 136 36.47 11.67 34.72
C LEU A 136 37.04 11.01 35.97
N GLN A 137 37.01 9.67 36.06
CA GLN A 137 37.63 8.95 37.18
C GLN A 137 39.15 9.17 37.26
N GLN A 138 39.81 9.23 36.10
CA GLN A 138 41.25 9.49 36.01
C GLN A 138 41.61 10.94 36.39
N TYR A 139 40.73 11.90 36.14
CA TYR A 139 40.89 13.28 36.62
C TYR A 139 40.56 13.46 38.11
N ALA A 140 39.57 12.73 38.64
CA ALA A 140 39.17 12.81 40.04
C ALA A 140 40.13 12.10 41.02
N SER A 141 41.11 11.35 40.49
CA SER A 141 42.15 10.66 41.27
C SER A 141 43.45 11.46 41.40
N TYR A 142 43.48 12.70 40.89
CA TYR A 142 44.48 13.74 41.18
C TYR A 142 43.90 14.79 42.13
#